data_AF-A0A248UN00-F1
#
_entry.id   AF-A0A248UN00-F1
#
_cell.length_a   1.000
_cell.length_b   1.000
_cell.length_c   1.000
_cell.angle_alpha   90.00
_cell.angle_beta   90.00
_cell.angle_gamma   90.00
#
_symmetry.space_group_name_H-M   'P 1'
#
loop_
_entity.id
_entity.type
_entity.pdbx_description
1 polymer ?
#
loop_
_entity_poly.entity_id
_entity_poly.type
_entity_poly.pdbx_seq_one_letter_code
_entity_poly.pdbx_strand_id
1 'polypeptide(L)' 'MVRRRTPRLGDIWHLDEAVVTINGERHFLWRAVDQDGFVLEVLIQKRRDTRAAKRFIRKMLSGQAQFPAS' A
#
# COMPACT_ATOMS: atom_id res chain seq x y z
N MET A 1 -7.13 -25.07 -16.55
CA MET A 1 -6.91 -23.61 -16.58
C MET A 1 -7.30 -23.06 -15.21
N VAL A 2 -6.33 -22.91 -14.30
CA VAL A 2 -6.60 -22.28 -12.99
C VAL A 2 -6.78 -20.79 -13.26
N ARG A 3 -8.04 -20.38 -13.41
CA ARG A 3 -8.40 -18.97 -13.37
C ARG A 3 -8.19 -18.57 -11.90
N ARG A 4 -7.00 -18.03 -11.56
CA ARG A 4 -6.85 -17.24 -10.34
C ARG A 4 -7.93 -16.18 -10.45
N ARG A 5 -9.02 -16.35 -9.69
CA ARG A 5 -9.92 -15.25 -9.44
C ARG A 5 -9.01 -14.23 -8.77
N THR A 6 -8.58 -13.21 -9.50
CA THR A 6 -8.18 -11.96 -8.86
C THR A 6 -9.31 -11.70 -7.88
N PRO A 7 -9.05 -11.66 -6.56
CA PRO A 7 -10.08 -11.30 -5.61
C PRO A 7 -10.74 -10.04 -6.17
N ARG A 8 -12.07 -9.97 -6.18
CA ARG A 8 -12.69 -8.68 -6.49
C ARG A 8 -12.04 -7.71 -5.49
N LEU A 9 -11.25 -6.76 -5.97
CA LEU A 9 -10.78 -5.64 -5.18
C LEU A 9 -12.05 -4.96 -4.67
N GLY A 10 -12.49 -5.26 -3.45
CA GLY A 10 -13.73 -4.69 -2.90
C GLY A 10 -14.35 -5.62 -1.86
N ASP A 11 -14.57 -5.22 -0.61
CA ASP A 11 -14.88 -3.85 -0.18
C ASP A 11 -14.07 -3.36 1.04
N ILE A 12 -13.29 -4.26 1.66
CA ILE A 12 -12.62 -3.98 2.93
C ILE A 12 -11.12 -4.19 2.76
N TRP A 13 -10.38 -3.08 2.88
CA TRP A 13 -8.94 -3.07 3.01
C TRP A 13 -8.56 -2.22 4.21
N HIS A 14 -7.49 -2.61 4.87
CA HIS A 14 -6.92 -1.90 6.01
C HIS A 14 -5.63 -1.22 5.60
N LEU A 15 -5.34 -0.08 6.24
CA LEU A 15 -4.08 0.62 6.08
C LEU A 15 -3.31 0.55 7.39
N ASP A 16 -2.19 -0.16 7.35
CA ASP A 16 -1.28 -0.25 8.48
C ASP A 16 -0.15 0.77 8.37
N GLU A 17 0.22 1.34 9.52
CA GLU A 17 1.44 2.13 9.70
C GLU A 17 2.45 1.34 10.51
N ALA A 18 3.69 1.26 10.03
CA ALA A 18 4.82 0.74 10.78
C ALA A 18 6.02 1.68 10.66
N VAL A 19 6.87 1.70 11.68
CA VAL A 19 8.15 2.40 11.63
C VAL A 19 9.25 1.37 11.38
N VAL A 20 10.02 1.55 10.33
CA VAL A 20 11.13 0.66 9.96
C VAL A 20 12.43 1.45 9.94
N THR A 21 13.53 0.82 10.33
CA THR A 21 14.87 1.44 10.23
C THR A 21 15.57 0.90 9.00
N ILE A 22 15.95 1.78 8.08
CA ILE A 22 16.68 1.44 6.86
C ILE A 22 17.97 2.25 6.88
N ASN A 23 19.13 1.59 6.82
CA ASN A 23 20.44 2.23 6.87
C ASN A 23 20.63 3.20 8.06
N GLY A 24 20.08 2.86 9.22
CA GLY A 24 20.15 3.69 10.43
C GLY A 24 19.19 4.89 10.46
N GLU A 25 18.42 5.14 9.39
CA GLU A 25 17.38 6.17 9.34
C GLU A 25 16.00 5.56 9.62
N ARG A 26 15.14 6.29 10.35
CA ARG A 26 13.75 5.89 10.57
C ARG A 26 12.90 6.26 9.37
N HIS A 27 12.10 5.30 8.91
CA HIS A 27 11.14 5.45 7.84
C HIS A 27 9.75 5.01 8.29
N PHE A 28 8.74 5.55 7.62
CA PHE A 28 7.34 5.21 7.80
C PHE A 28 6.90 4.31 6.66
N LEU A 29 6.54 3.08 7.00
CA LEU A 29 5.99 2.07 6.13
C LEU A 29 4.46 2.13 6.20
N TRP A 30 3.82 2.23 5.06
CA TRP A 30 2.39 2.16 4.89
C TRP A 30 2.06 0.93 4.07
N ARG A 31 1.14 0.08 4.53
CA ARG A 31 0.75 -1.11 3.78
C ARG A 31 -0.77 -1.19 3.65
N ALA A 32 -1.26 -1.36 2.43
CA ALA A 32 -2.61 -1.83 2.23
C ALA A 32 -2.64 -3.35 2.38
N VAL A 33 -3.50 -3.84 3.25
CA VAL A 33 -3.79 -5.26 3.40
C VAL A 33 -5.26 -5.50 3.16
N ASP A 34 -5.60 -6.62 2.51
CA ASP A 34 -6.97 -7.07 2.46
C ASP A 34 -7.39 -7.74 3.78
N GLN A 35 -8.68 -8.08 3.86
CA GLN A 35 -9.29 -8.76 4.99
C GLN A 35 -8.68 -10.15 5.30
N ASP A 36 -8.04 -10.79 4.33
CA ASP A 36 -7.40 -12.11 4.47
C ASP A 36 -5.91 -11.96 4.86
N GLY A 37 -5.44 -10.72 5.02
CA GLY A 37 -4.07 -10.39 5.42
C GLY A 37 -3.09 -10.34 4.26
N PHE A 38 -3.54 -10.38 3.00
CA PHE A 38 -2.66 -10.21 1.85
C PHE A 38 -2.28 -8.75 1.68
N VAL A 39 -0.98 -8.51 1.50
CA VAL A 39 -0.46 -7.18 1.19
C VAL A 39 -0.77 -6.85 -0.27
N LEU A 40 -1.56 -5.81 -0.47
CA LEU A 40 -1.94 -5.31 -1.80
C LEU A 40 -0.95 -4.27 -2.31
N GLU A 41 -0.47 -3.38 -1.43
CA GLU A 41 0.42 -2.27 -1.80
C GLU A 41 1.28 -1.82 -0.62
N VAL A 42 2.48 -1.30 -0.90
CA VAL A 42 3.44 -0.82 0.12
C VAL A 42 4.05 0.51 -0.29
N LEU A 43 4.06 1.47 0.64
CA LEU A 43 4.74 2.76 0.47
C LEU A 43 5.68 3.02 1.65
N ILE A 44 6.93 3.42 1.35
CA ILE A 44 7.90 3.85 2.36
C ILE A 44 8.15 5.35 2.20
N GLN A 45 8.16 6.08 3.31
CA GLN A 45 8.44 7.51 3.33
C GLN A 45 9.45 7.86 4.43
N LYS A 46 10.36 8.80 4.16
CA LYS A 46 11.25 9.37 5.20
C LYS A 46 10.50 10.20 6.24
N ARG A 47 9.36 10.79 5.85
CA ARG A 47 8.52 11.64 6.71
C ARG A 47 7.14 11.02 6.84
N ARG A 48 6.51 11.16 8.00
CA ARG A 48 5.15 10.69 8.26
C ARG A 48 4.14 11.59 7.56
N ASP A 49 3.68 11.19 6.38
CA ASP A 49 2.54 11.82 5.70
C ASP A 49 1.45 10.80 5.40
N THR A 50 0.64 10.53 6.43
CA THR A 50 -0.51 9.63 6.36
C THR A 50 -1.51 10.03 5.29
N ARG A 51 -1.65 11.33 4.99
CA ARG A 51 -2.64 11.81 4.02
C ARG A 51 -2.17 11.53 2.61
N ALA A 52 -0.89 11.77 2.31
CA ALA A 52 -0.29 11.40 1.04
C ALA A 52 -0.29 9.88 0.85
N ALA A 53 0.06 9.11 1.88
CA ALA A 53 0.04 7.65 1.83
C ALA A 53 -1.35 7.09 1.52
N LYS A 54 -2.39 7.55 2.25
CA LYS A 54 -3.79 7.17 2.00
C LYS A 54 -4.24 7.48 0.57
N ARG A 55 -3.89 8.66 0.04
CA ARG A 55 -4.25 9.04 -1.34
C ARG A 55 -3.53 8.17 -2.38
N PHE A 56 -2.24 7.95 -2.18
CA PHE A 56 -1.41 7.15 -3.08
C PHE A 56 -1.93 5.72 -3.18
N ILE A 57 -2.11 5.07 -2.04
CA ILE A 57 -2.60 3.69 -1.96
C ILE A 57 -4.02 3.57 -2.54
N ARG A 58 -4.93 4.50 -2.23
CA ARG A 58 -6.27 4.52 -2.83
C ARG A 58 -6.24 4.65 -4.35
N LYS A 59 -5.36 5.49 -4.89
CA LYS A 59 -5.19 5.66 -6.34
C LYS A 59 -4.62 4.40 -7.01
N MET A 60 -3.75 3.68 -6.31
CA MET A 60 -3.24 2.37 -6.76
C MET A 60 -4.32 1.30 -6.78
N LEU A 61 -5.08 1.20 -5.69
CA LEU A 61 -6.17 0.23 -5.59
C LEU A 61 -7.32 0.54 -6.58
N SER A 62 -7.52 1.80 -6.98
CA SER A 62 -8.52 2.17 -7.99
C SER A 62 -8.07 1.93 -9.44
N GLY A 63 -6.86 1.39 -9.66
CA GLY A 63 -6.30 1.16 -11.00
C GLY A 63 -5.92 2.43 -11.75
N GLN A 64 -5.91 3.59 -11.09
CA GLN A 64 -5.55 4.89 -11.68
C GLN A 64 -4.08 5.27 -11.42
N ALA A 65 -3.28 4.37 -10.85
CA ALA A 65 -1.90 4.66 -10.52
C ALA A 65 -1.01 4.69 -11.76
N GLN A 66 -0.55 5.90 -12.06
CA GLN A 66 0.63 6.12 -12.86
C GLN A 66 1.80 6.13 -11.89
N PHE A 67 2.61 5.08 -11.93
CA PHE A 67 3.91 5.10 -11.27
C PHE A 67 4.70 6.29 -11.85
N PRO A 68 5.33 7.15 -11.03
CA PRO A 68 6.38 7.99 -11.59
C PRO A 68 7.44 7.04 -12.16
N ALA A 69 7.65 7.11 -13.47
CA ALA A 69 8.78 6.44 -14.11
C ALA A 69 10.05 6.93 -13.39
N SER A 70 10.87 5.97 -12.99
CA SER A 70 12.13 6.17 -12.29
C SER A 70 13.09 7.07 -13.08
#